data_AF-A0A7C3A6V7-F1
#
_entry.id   AF-A0A7C3A6V7-F1
#
_cell.length_a   1.000
_cell.length_b   1.000
_cell.length_c   1.000
_cell.angle_alpha   90.00
_cell.angle_beta   90.00
_cell.angle_gamma   90.00
#
_symmetry.space_group_name_H-M   'P 1'
#
loop_
_entity.id
_entity.type
_entity.pdbx_description
1 polymer ?
#
loop_
_entity_poly.entity_id
_entity_poly.type
_entity_poly.pdbx_seq_one_letter_code
_entity_poly.pdbx_strand_id
1 'polypeptide(L)'
;MFHPFSNIAKINRFGWVIIGLTFLHVLPIWSFRYFPSQDGPCHLENSYMLLHYFDDDKTYSRYYKLNLRPVPNWLSHPLLALMMLFLPPLISEKILLTAYVILFVLSILYFLRSVGEDKLFLSLFAFPFIYNYLLHMGFYNFSFS
;
A
#
# COMPACT_ATOMS: atom_id res chain seq x y z
N MET A 1 2.97 -29.65 35.00
CA MET A 1 2.81 -30.31 33.69
C MET A 1 2.61 -29.22 32.63
N PHE A 2 3.70 -28.74 32.04
CA PHE A 2 3.65 -27.76 30.95
C PHE A 2 3.25 -28.50 29.68
N HIS A 3 2.14 -28.11 29.04
CA HIS A 3 1.70 -28.67 27.76
C HIS A 3 2.28 -27.83 26.61
N PRO A 4 3.42 -28.21 26.00
CA PRO A 4 4.08 -27.43 24.95
C PRO A 4 3.22 -27.27 23.68
N PHE A 5 2.28 -28.19 23.45
CA PHE A 5 1.38 -28.16 22.29
C PHE A 5 0.32 -27.04 22.35
N SER A 6 0.02 -26.50 23.53
CA SER A 6 -1.02 -25.47 23.68
C SER A 6 -0.61 -24.11 23.09
N ASN A 7 0.69 -23.79 23.12
CA ASN A 7 1.21 -22.53 22.59
C ASN A 7 1.32 -22.56 21.06
N ILE A 8 1.68 -23.70 20.46
CA ILE A 8 1.79 -23.85 19.00
C ILE A 8 0.42 -23.67 18.33
N ALA A 9 -0.63 -24.29 18.88
CA ALA A 9 -1.99 -24.15 18.37
C ALA A 9 -2.53 -22.71 18.52
N LYS A 10 -2.16 -22.00 19.59
CA LYS A 10 -2.53 -20.59 19.79
C LYS A 10 -1.84 -19.64 18.82
N ILE A 11 -0.52 -19.82 18.59
CA ILE A 11 0.25 -19.05 17.62
C ILE A 11 -0.33 -19.22 16.21
N ASN A 12 -0.73 -20.45 15.85
CA ASN A 12 -1.37 -20.72 14.56
C ASN A 12 -2.75 -20.04 14.43
N ARG A 13 -3.59 -20.06 15.47
CA ARG A 13 -4.89 -19.38 15.44
C ARG A 13 -4.75 -17.86 15.32
N PHE A 14 -3.80 -17.27 16.04
CA PHE A 14 -3.56 -15.83 15.97
C PHE A 14 -3.10 -15.39 14.58
N GLY A 15 -2.19 -16.15 13.95
CA GLY A 15 -1.78 -15.90 12.57
C GLY A 15 -2.95 -15.87 11.58
N TRP A 16 -3.90 -16.82 11.70
CA TRP A 16 -5.10 -16.84 10.87
C TRP A 16 -6.01 -15.64 11.09
N VAL A 17 -6.14 -15.14 12.34
CA VAL A 17 -6.90 -13.91 12.63
C VAL A 17 -6.26 -12.72 11.91
N ILE A 18 -4.94 -12.58 12.00
CA ILE A 18 -4.22 -11.49 11.32
C ILE A 18 -4.40 -11.59 9.81
N ILE A 19 -4.22 -12.77 9.21
CA ILE A 19 -4.43 -12.98 7.77
C ILE A 19 -5.87 -12.63 7.36
N GLY A 20 -6.86 -13.10 8.13
CA GLY A 20 -8.27 -12.83 7.87
C GLY A 20 -8.61 -11.34 7.96
N LEU A 21 -8.07 -10.63 8.95
CA LEU A 21 -8.26 -9.18 9.10
C LEU A 21 -7.54 -8.42 7.98
N THR A 22 -6.32 -8.80 7.60
CA THR A 22 -5.61 -8.19 6.46
C THR A 22 -6.41 -8.37 5.19
N PHE A 23 -6.94 -9.57 4.93
CA PHE A 23 -7.80 -9.83 3.78
C PHE A 23 -9.07 -8.96 3.80
N LEU A 24 -9.73 -8.87 4.96
CA LEU A 24 -10.90 -8.00 5.15
C LEU A 24 -10.57 -6.54 4.84
N HIS A 25 -9.38 -6.07 5.20
CA HIS A 25 -8.95 -4.70 4.90
C HIS A 25 -8.51 -4.53 3.46
N VAL A 26 -8.01 -5.55 2.76
CA VAL A 26 -7.72 -5.45 1.32
C VAL A 26 -9.01 -5.44 0.48
N LEU A 27 -10.07 -6.11 0.96
CA LEU A 27 -11.32 -6.29 0.21
C LEU A 27 -11.96 -4.98 -0.30
N PRO A 28 -12.08 -3.89 0.49
CA PRO A 28 -12.60 -2.61 0.01
C PRO A 28 -11.86 -2.03 -1.20
N ILE A 29 -10.53 -2.14 -1.25
CA ILE A 29 -9.70 -1.64 -2.38
C ILE A 29 -10.13 -2.29 -3.70
N TRP A 30 -10.45 -3.58 -3.66
CA TRP A 30 -10.83 -4.35 -4.84
C TRP A 30 -12.32 -4.32 -5.14
N SER A 31 -13.17 -4.10 -4.12
CA SER A 31 -14.63 -4.11 -4.25
C SER A 31 -15.19 -2.91 -5.02
N PHE A 32 -14.52 -1.76 -4.97
CA PHE A 32 -14.95 -0.55 -5.67
C PHE A 32 -14.11 -0.29 -6.91
N ARG A 33 -14.70 0.36 -7.92
CA ARG A 33 -13.97 0.72 -9.15
C ARG A 33 -12.82 1.69 -8.86
N TYR A 34 -13.05 2.67 -7.99
CA TYR A 34 -12.11 3.72 -7.63
C TYR A 34 -11.85 3.67 -6.13
N PHE A 35 -10.59 3.86 -5.74
CA PHE A 35 -10.25 4.11 -4.34
C PHE A 35 -10.49 5.60 -4.03
N PRO A 36 -11.16 5.94 -2.92
CA PRO A 36 -11.50 7.33 -2.61
C PRO A 36 -10.31 8.06 -1.95
N SER A 37 -9.25 8.30 -2.71
CA SER A 37 -8.16 9.20 -2.33
C SER A 37 -8.23 10.54 -3.09
N GLN A 38 -7.80 11.61 -2.43
CA GLN A 38 -7.82 12.96 -2.99
C GLN A 38 -6.80 13.10 -4.12
N ASP A 39 -5.53 12.77 -3.87
CA ASP A 39 -4.46 12.92 -4.87
C ASP A 39 -4.25 11.66 -5.74
N GLY A 40 -4.92 10.54 -5.47
CA GLY A 40 -4.80 9.29 -6.25
C GLY A 40 -4.91 9.46 -7.76
N PRO A 41 -5.98 10.12 -8.27
CA PRO A 41 -6.10 10.41 -9.70
C PRO A 41 -4.92 11.20 -10.28
N CYS A 42 -4.36 12.14 -9.50
CA CYS A 42 -3.19 12.92 -9.89
C CYS A 42 -1.93 12.04 -9.96
N HIS A 43 -1.76 11.07 -9.08
CA HIS A 43 -0.66 10.10 -9.15
C HIS A 43 -0.78 9.22 -10.40
N LEU A 44 -1.97 8.70 -10.70
CA LEU A 44 -2.21 7.89 -11.88
C LEU A 44 -1.91 8.66 -13.17
N GLU A 45 -2.43 9.88 -13.29
CA GLU A 45 -2.22 10.71 -14.47
C GLU A 45 -0.73 11.05 -14.65
N ASN A 46 -0.05 11.53 -13.61
CA ASN A 46 1.38 11.86 -13.70
C ASN A 46 2.25 10.65 -14.07
N SER A 47 1.92 9.46 -13.55
CA SER A 47 2.58 8.21 -13.93
C SER A 47 2.32 7.82 -15.38
N TYR A 48 1.09 8.01 -15.86
CA TYR A 48 0.74 7.74 -17.25
C TYR A 48 1.47 8.70 -18.20
N MET A 49 1.49 9.99 -17.88
CA MET A 49 2.27 10.99 -18.63
C MET A 49 3.76 10.67 -18.63
N LEU A 50 4.31 10.22 -17.49
CA LEU A 50 5.71 9.82 -17.38
C LEU A 50 6.02 8.62 -18.29
N LEU A 51 5.14 7.62 -18.31
CA LEU A 51 5.28 6.43 -19.16
C LEU A 51 5.30 6.78 -20.65
N HIS A 52 4.41 7.68 -21.08
CA HIS A 52 4.22 8.07 -22.47
C HIS A 52 5.00 9.35 -22.86
N TYR A 53 5.89 9.85 -22.00
CA TYR A 53 6.56 11.13 -22.21
C TYR A 53 7.41 11.16 -23.49
N PHE A 54 7.99 10.00 -23.84
CA PHE A 54 8.91 9.81 -24.96
C PHE A 54 8.25 9.19 -26.19
N ASP A 55 6.93 9.11 -26.24
CA ASP A 55 6.21 8.60 -27.41
C ASP A 55 6.45 9.50 -28.64
N ASP A 56 6.43 8.88 -29.82
CA ASP A 56 6.79 9.53 -31.09
C ASP A 56 5.88 10.71 -31.46
N ASP A 57 4.63 10.69 -30.99
CA ASP A 57 3.65 11.76 -31.20
C ASP A 57 3.99 13.04 -30.42
N LYS A 58 4.90 12.93 -29.43
CA LYS A 58 5.37 14.00 -28.54
C LYS A 58 4.24 14.73 -27.83
N THR A 59 3.12 14.06 -27.57
CA THR A 59 1.93 14.70 -26.97
C THR A 59 2.29 15.33 -25.61
N TYR A 60 2.95 14.59 -24.73
CA TYR A 60 3.30 15.08 -23.39
C TYR A 60 4.54 15.98 -23.38
N SER A 61 5.61 15.59 -24.07
CA SER A 61 6.86 16.35 -24.10
C SER A 61 6.75 17.72 -24.77
N ARG A 62 5.69 17.97 -25.55
CA ARG A 62 5.39 19.30 -26.13
C ARG A 62 4.88 20.30 -25.09
N TYR A 63 4.06 19.85 -24.14
CA TYR A 63 3.36 20.75 -23.21
C TYR A 63 3.89 20.68 -21.77
N TYR A 64 4.54 19.58 -21.39
CA TYR A 64 5.03 19.34 -20.05
C TYR A 64 6.55 19.19 -20.00
N LYS A 65 7.13 19.52 -18.85
CA LYS A 65 8.54 19.26 -18.54
C LYS A 65 8.62 18.31 -17.36
N LEU A 66 9.51 17.33 -17.45
CA LEU A 66 9.78 16.42 -16.33
C LEU A 66 10.34 17.19 -15.13
N ASN A 67 9.70 17.02 -13.98
CA ASN A 67 10.21 17.52 -12.70
C ASN A 67 10.98 16.39 -11.99
N LEU A 68 12.30 16.44 -12.07
CA LEU A 68 13.19 15.44 -11.45
C LEU A 68 13.56 15.81 -10.00
N ARG A 69 12.99 16.87 -9.43
CA ARG A 69 13.23 17.24 -8.04
C ARG A 69 12.50 16.23 -7.13
N PRO A 70 13.11 15.82 -6.00
CA PRO A 70 12.48 14.91 -5.04
C PRO A 70 11.40 15.64 -4.25
N VAL A 71 10.25 15.84 -4.87
CA VAL A 71 9.04 16.39 -4.23
C VAL A 71 8.28 15.26 -3.50
N PRO A 72 7.36 15.59 -2.56
CA PRO A 72 6.52 14.58 -1.94
C PRO A 72 5.81 13.71 -2.98
N ASN A 73 5.64 12.42 -2.65
CA ASN A 73 5.04 11.40 -3.53
C ASN A 73 5.77 11.10 -4.85
N TRP A 74 6.97 11.67 -5.08
CA TRP A 74 7.71 11.46 -6.32
C TRP A 74 7.96 9.98 -6.62
N LEU A 75 8.38 9.17 -5.63
CA LEU A 75 8.64 7.73 -5.81
C LEU A 75 7.41 6.91 -6.23
N SER A 76 6.20 7.34 -5.88
CA SER A 76 4.98 6.66 -6.32
C SER A 76 4.81 6.73 -7.84
N HIS A 77 5.27 7.81 -8.47
CA HIS A 77 5.09 8.04 -9.91
C HIS A 77 5.86 7.05 -10.81
N PRO A 78 7.19 6.88 -10.68
CA PRO A 78 7.94 5.91 -11.48
C PRO A 78 7.55 4.47 -11.14
N LEU A 79 7.18 4.17 -9.89
CA LEU A 79 6.69 2.85 -9.50
C LEU A 79 5.39 2.51 -10.23
N LEU A 80 4.41 3.40 -10.18
CA LEU A 80 3.14 3.24 -10.90
C LEU A 80 3.35 3.18 -12.42
N ALA A 81 4.23 4.02 -12.99
CA ALA A 81 4.55 3.99 -14.41
C ALA A 81 5.16 2.64 -14.84
N LEU A 82 6.07 2.08 -14.03
CA LEU A 82 6.64 0.74 -14.25
C LEU A 82 5.57 -0.35 -14.22
N MET A 83 4.61 -0.27 -13.29
CA MET A 83 3.49 -1.21 -13.22
C MET A 83 2.56 -1.08 -14.43
N MET A 84 2.35 0.15 -14.91
CA MET A 84 1.50 0.44 -16.07
C MET A 84 2.03 -0.09 -17.41
N LEU A 85 3.31 -0.51 -17.47
CA LEU A 85 3.83 -1.25 -18.64
C LEU A 85 3.07 -2.57 -18.87
N PHE A 86 2.52 -3.16 -17.82
CA PHE A 86 1.87 -4.47 -17.88
C PHE A 86 0.40 -4.45 -17.43
N LEU A 87 -0.03 -3.38 -16.76
CA LEU A 87 -1.30 -3.32 -16.06
C LEU A 87 -2.07 -2.02 -16.37
N PRO A 88 -3.41 -2.05 -16.37
CA PRO A 88 -4.20 -0.83 -16.44
C PRO A 88 -3.94 0.09 -15.24
N PRO A 89 -4.04 1.43 -15.39
CA PRO A 89 -3.75 2.38 -14.31
C PRO A 89 -4.45 2.07 -12.98
N LEU A 90 -5.75 1.78 -13.03
CA LEU A 90 -6.54 1.46 -11.83
C LEU A 90 -6.08 0.17 -11.14
N ILE A 91 -5.57 -0.80 -11.88
CA ILE A 91 -5.04 -2.04 -11.30
C ILE A 91 -3.69 -1.76 -10.63
N SER A 92 -2.84 -0.93 -11.25
CA SER A 92 -1.56 -0.51 -10.67
C SER A 92 -1.76 0.17 -9.31
N GLU A 93 -2.70 1.11 -9.19
CA GLU A 93 -3.01 1.75 -7.91
C GLU A 93 -3.55 0.76 -6.87
N LYS A 94 -4.46 -0.13 -7.25
CA LYS A 94 -5.00 -1.14 -6.32
C LYS A 94 -3.92 -2.07 -5.77
N ILE A 95 -2.96 -2.48 -6.60
CA ILE A 95 -1.82 -3.27 -6.15
C ILE A 95 -0.93 -2.46 -5.19
N LEU A 96 -0.66 -1.19 -5.51
CA LEU A 96 0.11 -0.30 -4.61
C LEU A 96 -0.58 -0.19 -3.24
N LEU A 97 -1.88 0.09 -3.21
CA LEU A 97 -2.66 0.19 -1.97
C LEU A 97 -2.72 -1.15 -1.22
N THR A 98 -2.80 -2.27 -1.92
CA THR A 98 -2.76 -3.61 -1.31
C THR A 98 -1.40 -3.87 -0.66
N ALA A 99 -0.31 -3.49 -1.32
CA ALA A 99 1.04 -3.60 -0.77
C ALA A 99 1.19 -2.72 0.47
N TYR A 100 0.62 -1.51 0.47
CA TYR A 100 0.57 -0.65 1.66
C TYR A 100 -0.11 -1.35 2.85
N VAL A 101 -1.32 -1.90 2.67
CA VAL A 101 -2.05 -2.59 3.75
C VAL A 101 -1.23 -3.74 4.32
N ILE A 102 -0.62 -4.55 3.46
CA ILE A 102 0.18 -5.71 3.88
C ILE A 102 1.44 -5.25 4.63
N LEU A 103 2.18 -4.28 4.08
CA LEU A 103 3.41 -3.78 4.69
C LEU A 103 3.15 -3.07 6.02
N PHE A 104 2.04 -2.35 6.14
CA PHE A 104 1.62 -1.75 7.41
C PHE A 104 1.41 -2.80 8.50
N VAL A 105 0.70 -3.89 8.19
CA VAL A 105 0.51 -4.99 9.16
C VAL A 105 1.84 -5.67 9.48
N LEU A 106 2.67 -5.93 8.47
CA LEU A 106 3.97 -6.56 8.66
C LEU A 106 4.93 -5.69 9.48
N SER A 107 4.92 -4.37 9.31
CA SER A 107 5.78 -3.45 10.08
C SER A 107 5.40 -3.43 11.56
N ILE A 108 4.09 -3.42 11.87
CA ILE A 108 3.58 -3.52 13.25
C ILE A 108 3.95 -4.88 13.87
N LEU A 109 3.79 -5.98 13.13
CA LEU A 109 4.20 -7.29 13.62
C LEU A 109 5.70 -7.36 13.86
N TYR A 110 6.51 -6.85 12.92
CA TYR A 110 7.95 -6.79 13.06
C TYR A 110 8.37 -5.99 14.30
N PHE A 111 7.77 -4.82 14.49
CA PHE A 111 7.99 -3.99 15.68
C PHE A 111 7.60 -4.72 16.96
N LEU A 112 6.40 -5.29 17.05
CA LEU A 112 5.96 -5.97 18.28
C LEU A 112 6.77 -7.23 18.58
N ARG A 113 7.24 -7.96 17.55
CA ARG A 113 8.15 -9.09 17.74
C ARG A 113 9.48 -8.68 18.38
N SER A 114 9.99 -7.48 18.09
CA SER A 114 11.22 -6.99 18.72
C SER A 114 11.01 -6.57 20.18
N VAL A 115 9.76 -6.27 20.57
CA VAL A 115 9.39 -5.91 21.95
C VAL A 115 9.08 -7.15 22.81
N GLY A 116 8.44 -8.18 22.24
CA GLY A 116 8.14 -9.45 22.92
C GLY A 116 6.99 -10.23 22.28
N GLU A 117 7.10 -11.56 22.22
CA GLU A 117 6.08 -12.43 21.60
C GLU A 117 4.72 -12.37 22.31
N ASP A 118 4.72 -12.13 23.63
CA ASP A 118 3.51 -11.97 24.45
C ASP A 118 2.71 -10.72 24.10
N LYS A 119 3.31 -9.74 23.41
CA LYS A 119 2.70 -8.47 23.02
C LYS A 119 2.12 -8.46 21.62
N LEU A 120 2.26 -9.55 20.86
CA LEU A 120 1.78 -9.60 19.47
C LEU A 120 0.28 -9.35 19.33
N PHE A 121 -0.51 -9.67 20.37
CA PHE A 121 -1.95 -9.37 20.37
C PHE A 121 -2.25 -7.87 20.21
N LEU A 122 -1.32 -6.99 20.58
CA LEU A 122 -1.48 -5.54 20.41
C LEU A 122 -1.54 -5.11 18.94
N SER A 123 -1.05 -5.94 18.01
CA SER A 123 -1.18 -5.68 16.56
C SER A 123 -2.63 -5.56 16.11
N LEU A 124 -3.59 -6.16 16.84
CA LEU A 124 -5.01 -6.04 16.55
C LEU A 124 -5.51 -4.59 16.63
N PHE A 125 -4.90 -3.77 17.50
CA PHE A 125 -5.24 -2.35 17.62
C PHE A 125 -4.72 -1.50 16.46
N ALA A 126 -3.83 -2.02 15.61
CA ALA A 126 -3.31 -1.29 14.47
C ALA A 126 -4.26 -1.28 13.27
N PHE A 127 -5.16 -2.27 13.16
CA PHE A 127 -6.05 -2.41 12.00
C PHE A 127 -6.93 -1.18 11.73
N PRO A 128 -7.57 -0.54 12.73
CA PRO A 128 -8.32 0.70 12.52
C PRO A 128 -7.51 1.85 11.92
N PHE A 129 -6.18 1.83 12.02
CA PHE A 129 -5.28 2.89 11.55
C PHE A 129 -4.75 2.66 10.13
N ILE A 130 -5.06 1.53 9.51
CA ILE A 130 -4.68 1.25 8.12
C ILE A 130 -5.25 2.33 7.19
N TYR A 131 -6.53 2.64 7.33
CA TYR A 131 -7.21 3.67 6.51
C TYR A 131 -7.16 5.04 7.17
N ASN A 132 -5.94 5.54 7.41
CA ASN A 132 -5.73 6.85 8.03
C ASN A 132 -5.94 8.01 7.03
N TYR A 133 -5.98 9.22 7.60
CA TYR A 133 -6.16 10.46 6.84
C TYR A 133 -5.15 10.63 5.69
N LEU A 134 -3.88 10.27 5.89
CA LEU A 134 -2.82 10.52 4.91
C LEU A 134 -2.96 9.60 3.68
N LEU A 135 -3.41 8.37 3.88
CA LEU A 135 -3.78 7.49 2.78
C LEU A 135 -4.92 8.08 1.94
N HIS A 136 -5.96 8.58 2.60
CA HIS A 136 -7.10 9.22 1.91
C HIS A 136 -6.75 10.56 1.28
N MET A 137 -5.76 11.27 1.79
CA MET A 137 -5.19 12.44 1.09
C MET A 137 -4.39 12.04 -0.16
N GLY A 138 -4.02 10.77 -0.31
CA GLY A 138 -3.18 10.30 -1.42
C GLY A 138 -1.68 10.46 -1.16
N PHE A 139 -1.26 10.66 0.09
CA PHE A 139 0.16 10.79 0.45
C PHE A 139 0.82 9.40 0.54
N TYR A 140 0.90 8.72 -0.60
CA TYR A 140 1.36 7.33 -0.70
C TYR A 140 2.79 7.17 -0.16
N ASN A 141 3.75 8.01 -0.54
CA ASN A 141 5.13 7.86 -0.04
C ASN A 141 5.21 7.99 1.49
N PHE A 142 4.42 8.91 2.07
CA PHE A 142 4.36 9.05 3.53
C PHE A 142 3.68 7.84 4.19
N SER A 143 2.69 7.26 3.52
CA SER A 143 2.04 6.03 4.01
C SER A 143 3.02 4.84 4.03
N PHE A 144 4.03 4.82 3.16
CA PHE A 144 5.07 3.78 3.12
C PHE A 144 6.31 4.06 3.99
N SER A 145 6.43 5.22 4.64
CA SER A 145 7.58 5.58 5.50
C SER A 145 7.39 5.13 6.94
#